data_AF-A0A956UT31-F1
#
_entry.id   AF-A0A956UT31-F1
#
_cell.length_a   1.000
_cell.length_b   1.000
_cell.length_c   1.000
_cell.angle_alpha   90.00
_cell.angle_beta   90.00
_cell.angle_gamma   90.00
#
_symmetry.space_group_name_H-M   'P 1'
#
loop_
_entity.id
_entity.type
_entity.pdbx_description
1 polymer ?
#
loop_
_entity_poly.entity_id
_entity_poly.type
_entity_poly.pdbx_seq_one_letter_code
_entity_poly.pdbx_strand_id
1 'polypeptide(L)'
;MAVKDATRAKAALDQQIDRILWLRGTGPNPFEYGLWDERTQELLAEIFGPDSVEVSRYQEAAGKRGRLPGVRGQGDNMTLNIHGPWGIRARLDRGETVLRELSASLV
;
A
#
# COMPACT_ATOMS: atom_id res chain seq x y z
N MET A 1 -15.86 13.45 3.95
CA MET A 1 -16.94 12.55 3.48
C MET A 1 -17.20 11.56 4.61
N ALA A 2 -18.45 11.38 5.06
CA ALA A 2 -18.70 10.52 6.22
C ALA A 2 -18.55 9.04 5.83
N VAL A 3 -17.56 8.35 6.40
CA VAL A 3 -17.38 6.90 6.26
C VAL A 3 -18.60 6.23 6.88
N LYS A 4 -19.45 5.59 6.05
CA LYS A 4 -20.76 5.05 6.48
C LYS A 4 -20.67 3.99 7.57
N ASP A 5 -19.51 3.34 7.71
CA ASP A 5 -19.25 2.32 8.73
C ASP A 5 -17.75 2.33 9.10
N ALA A 6 -17.36 3.30 9.93
CA ALA A 6 -15.96 3.52 10.31
C ALA A 6 -15.36 2.32 11.06
N THR A 7 -16.17 1.59 11.84
CA THR A 7 -15.74 0.36 12.54
C THR A 7 -15.40 -0.75 11.55
N ARG A 8 -16.25 -1.00 10.55
CA ARG A 8 -15.98 -1.99 9.51
C ARG A 8 -14.80 -1.58 8.63
N ALA A 9 -14.70 -0.30 8.27
CA ALA A 9 -13.59 0.25 7.50
C ALA A 9 -12.25 0.03 8.24
N LYS A 10 -12.22 0.33 9.54
CA LYS A 10 -11.06 0.09 10.40
C LYS A 10 -10.68 -1.39 10.44
N ALA A 11 -11.64 -2.28 10.68
CA ALA A 11 -11.38 -3.72 10.74
C ALA A 11 -10.81 -4.26 9.41
N ALA A 12 -11.32 -3.79 8.27
CA ALA A 12 -10.79 -4.16 6.96
C ALA A 12 -9.37 -3.65 6.74
N LEU A 13 -9.06 -2.44 7.21
CA LEU A 13 -7.73 -1.84 7.10
C LEU A 13 -6.71 -2.55 8.01
N ASP A 14 -7.12 -2.90 9.22
CA ASP A 14 -6.30 -3.67 10.17
C ASP A 14 -5.93 -5.06 9.58
N GLN A 15 -6.83 -5.71 8.83
CA GLN A 15 -6.49 -6.95 8.11
C GLN A 15 -5.40 -6.75 7.04
N GLN A 16 -5.39 -5.61 6.33
CA GLN A 16 -4.31 -5.31 5.37
C GLN A 16 -2.98 -5.05 6.08
N ILE A 17 -3.01 -4.43 7.26
CA ILE A 17 -1.83 -4.20 8.11
C ILE A 17 -1.26 -5.55 8.58
N ASP A 18 -2.10 -6.45 9.08
CA ASP A 18 -1.65 -7.77 9.55
C ASP A 18 -1.02 -8.61 8.43
N ARG A 19 -1.52 -8.46 7.19
CA ARG A 19 -0.95 -9.14 6.02
C ARG A 19 0.51 -8.74 5.73
N ILE A 20 0.92 -7.53 6.13
CA ILE A 20 2.31 -7.05 5.94
C ILE A 20 3.31 -7.93 6.70
N LEU A 21 2.98 -8.38 7.91
CA LEU A 21 3.85 -9.26 8.68
C LEU A 21 4.08 -10.59 7.96
N TRP A 22 3.02 -11.15 7.38
CA TRP A 22 3.12 -12.36 6.56
C TRP A 22 3.99 -12.14 5.32
N LEU A 23 3.80 -11.04 4.61
CA LEU A 23 4.59 -10.69 3.41
C LEU A 23 6.08 -10.51 3.71
N ARG A 24 6.42 -10.00 4.89
CA ARG A 24 7.82 -9.92 5.35
C ARG A 24 8.39 -11.31 5.69
N GLY A 25 7.60 -12.17 6.32
CA GLY A 25 8.03 -13.48 6.85
C GLY A 25 8.23 -14.56 5.80
N THR A 26 7.41 -14.60 4.75
CA THR A 26 7.49 -15.64 3.69
C THR A 26 8.54 -15.37 2.62
N GLY A 27 9.25 -14.23 2.72
CA GLY A 27 10.06 -13.69 1.64
C GLY A 27 9.18 -12.85 0.74
N PRO A 28 9.30 -11.50 0.77
CA PRO A 28 8.46 -10.65 -0.05
C PRO A 28 8.70 -10.98 -1.52
N ASN A 29 7.68 -11.52 -2.18
CA ASN A 29 7.73 -11.80 -3.60
C ASN A 29 6.87 -10.79 -4.38
N PRO A 30 7.25 -10.45 -5.62
CA PRO A 30 6.53 -9.48 -6.44
C PRO A 30 5.04 -9.77 -6.63
N PHE A 31 4.66 -11.04 -6.70
CA PHE A 31 3.30 -11.47 -6.98
C PHE A 31 2.38 -11.22 -5.78
N GLU A 32 2.73 -11.75 -4.62
CA GLU A 32 1.99 -11.55 -3.36
C GLU A 32 1.94 -10.07 -2.96
N TYR A 33 3.05 -9.34 -3.17
CA TYR A 33 3.06 -7.90 -2.97
C TYR A 33 2.08 -7.19 -3.91
N GLY A 34 2.06 -7.56 -5.19
CA GLY A 34 1.16 -6.98 -6.18
C GLY A 34 -0.31 -7.16 -5.80
N LEU A 35 -0.70 -8.38 -5.40
CA LEU A 35 -2.06 -8.68 -4.96
C LEU A 35 -2.45 -7.88 -3.72
N TRP A 36 -1.55 -7.78 -2.74
CA TRP A 36 -1.79 -7.00 -1.52
C TRP A 36 -1.92 -5.50 -1.82
N ASP A 37 -1.04 -4.96 -2.67
CA ASP A 37 -1.04 -3.54 -3.04
C ASP A 37 -2.32 -3.15 -3.78
N GLU A 38 -2.73 -3.96 -4.77
CA GLU A 38 -3.97 -3.75 -5.53
C GLU A 38 -5.19 -3.81 -4.60
N ARG A 39 -5.28 -4.82 -3.74
CA ARG A 39 -6.39 -4.94 -2.78
C ARG A 39 -6.43 -3.79 -1.78
N THR A 40 -5.27 -3.31 -1.35
CA THR A 40 -5.18 -2.16 -0.42
C THR A 40 -5.65 -0.88 -1.10
N GLN A 41 -5.28 -0.63 -2.36
CA GLN A 41 -5.75 0.53 -3.11
C GLN A 41 -7.27 0.52 -3.32
N GLU A 42 -7.84 -0.63 -3.68
CA GLU A 42 -9.31 -0.79 -3.80
C GLU A 42 -10.02 -0.45 -2.49
N LEU A 43 -9.52 -0.99 -1.37
CA LEU A 43 -10.10 -0.76 -0.05
C LEU A 43 -10.04 0.71 0.34
N LEU A 44 -8.90 1.37 0.13
CA LEU A 44 -8.74 2.79 0.43
C LEU A 44 -9.67 3.67 -0.42
N ALA A 45 -9.82 3.34 -1.71
CA ALA A 45 -10.74 4.02 -2.60
C ALA A 45 -12.21 3.82 -2.19
N GLU A 46 -12.57 2.65 -1.67
CA GLU A 46 -13.91 2.38 -1.12
C GLU A 46 -14.18 3.19 0.16
N ILE A 47 -13.19 3.29 1.06
CA ILE A 47 -13.35 3.98 2.36
C ILE A 47 -13.37 5.51 2.19
N PHE A 48 -12.39 6.07 1.47
CA PHE A 48 -12.14 7.51 1.44
C PHE A 48 -12.58 8.17 0.12
N GLY A 49 -12.85 7.37 -0.92
CA GLY A 49 -13.05 7.83 -2.28
C GLY A 49 -11.75 7.74 -3.11
N PRO A 50 -11.86 7.50 -4.43
CA PRO A 50 -10.70 7.26 -5.30
C PRO A 50 -9.75 8.47 -5.41
N ASP A 51 -10.27 9.69 -5.38
CA ASP A 51 -9.49 10.93 -5.50
C ASP A 51 -9.12 11.56 -4.14
N SER A 52 -9.15 10.74 -3.08
CA SER A 52 -8.87 11.19 -1.72
C SER A 52 -7.38 11.43 -1.47
N VAL A 53 -7.08 12.27 -0.47
CA VAL A 53 -5.70 12.53 -0.03
C VAL A 53 -5.10 11.27 0.56
N GLU A 54 -5.91 10.45 1.21
CA GLU A 54 -5.56 9.16 1.82
C GLU A 54 -5.09 8.15 0.75
N VAL A 55 -5.84 7.99 -0.34
CA VAL A 55 -5.45 7.15 -1.48
C VAL A 55 -4.15 7.67 -2.09
N SER A 56 -4.07 8.98 -2.36
CA SER A 56 -2.86 9.60 -2.93
C SER A 56 -1.64 9.33 -2.05
N ARG A 57 -1.74 9.60 -0.75
CA ARG A 57 -0.68 9.40 0.25
C ARG A 57 -0.19 7.95 0.29
N TYR A 58 -1.11 6.98 0.24
CA TYR A 58 -0.74 5.57 0.16
C TYR A 58 0.01 5.25 -1.14
N GLN A 59 -0.46 5.75 -2.28
CA GLN A 59 0.20 5.55 -3.58
C GLN A 59 1.62 6.14 -3.61
N GLU A 60 1.86 7.25 -2.91
CA GLU A 60 3.21 7.82 -2.80
C GLU A 60 4.16 6.94 -1.97
N ALA A 61 3.63 6.29 -0.95
CA ALA A 61 4.38 5.50 0.02
C ALA A 61 4.70 4.08 -0.47
N ALA A 62 3.68 3.39 -0.97
CA ALA A 62 3.74 1.97 -1.34
C ALA A 62 3.38 1.73 -2.81
N GLY A 63 2.52 2.56 -3.39
CA GLY A 63 2.05 2.38 -4.77
C GLY A 63 3.18 2.28 -5.79
N LYS A 64 2.93 1.51 -6.86
CA LYS A 64 3.85 1.32 -8.00
C LYS A 64 4.04 2.65 -8.76
N ARG A 65 4.78 3.61 -8.20
CA ARG A 65 5.23 4.78 -8.93
C ARG A 65 6.16 4.32 -10.05
N GLY A 66 5.81 4.70 -11.27
CA GLY A 66 6.67 4.54 -12.44
C GLY A 66 8.07 5.13 -12.18
N ARG A 67 8.95 4.81 -13.11
CA ARG A 67 10.40 4.98 -13.02
C ARG A 67 10.91 6.33 -12.46
N LEU A 68 11.93 6.27 -11.58
CA LEU A 68 12.77 7.43 -11.20
C LEU A 68 13.51 8.02 -12.43
N PRO A 69 13.59 9.34 -12.59
CA PRO A 69 14.33 9.97 -13.70
C PRO A 69 15.75 9.39 -13.84
N GLY A 70 16.11 8.91 -15.05
CA GLY A 70 17.48 8.49 -15.40
C GLY A 70 17.81 6.99 -15.40
N VAL A 71 16.91 6.11 -14.94
CA VAL A 71 17.12 4.64 -15.04
C VAL A 71 16.81 4.17 -16.49
N ARG A 72 17.26 3.01 -17.01
CA ARG A 72 16.93 2.39 -18.37
C ARG A 72 16.03 1.13 -18.25
N GLY A 73 14.92 0.97 -19.02
CA GLY A 73 13.80 0.02 -18.74
C GLY A 73 12.36 0.55 -19.04
N GLN A 74 11.34 -0.33 -19.06
CA GLN A 74 9.93 0.02 -19.35
C GLN A 74 9.30 0.79 -18.17
N GLY A 75 8.37 1.72 -18.43
CA GLY A 75 7.73 2.60 -17.43
C GLY A 75 7.07 1.87 -16.25
N ASP A 76 6.76 0.59 -16.44
CA ASP A 76 6.11 -0.32 -15.48
C ASP A 76 6.99 -1.52 -15.09
N ASN A 77 8.25 -1.54 -15.53
CA ASN A 77 9.19 -2.64 -15.31
C ASN A 77 10.25 -2.26 -14.29
N MET A 78 9.82 -1.73 -13.14
CA MET A 78 10.60 -1.93 -11.92
C MET A 78 10.35 -3.38 -11.54
N THR A 79 11.29 -4.28 -11.80
CA THR A 79 11.31 -5.54 -11.04
C THR A 79 11.15 -5.12 -9.59
N LEU A 80 10.08 -5.60 -8.94
CA LEU A 80 9.80 -5.38 -7.53
C LEU A 80 10.94 -6.02 -6.74
N ASN A 81 12.09 -5.35 -6.75
CA ASN A 81 13.30 -5.82 -6.11
C ASN A 81 12.97 -5.96 -4.64
N ILE A 82 13.46 -7.01 -4.00
CA ILE A 82 13.20 -7.22 -2.57
C ILE A 82 13.80 -6.07 -1.74
N HIS A 83 14.96 -5.58 -2.17
CA HIS A 83 15.78 -4.59 -1.49
C HIS A 83 15.85 -3.25 -2.24
N GLY A 84 16.40 -2.25 -1.54
CA GLY A 84 16.57 -0.89 -2.04
C GLY A 84 15.46 0.07 -1.57
N PRO A 85 15.64 1.39 -1.74
CA PRO A 85 14.70 2.40 -1.25
C PRO A 85 13.27 2.26 -1.82
N TRP A 86 13.15 1.65 -3.00
CA TRP A 86 11.88 1.36 -3.67
C TRP A 86 11.64 -0.15 -3.83
N GLY A 87 12.38 -0.97 -3.09
CA GLY A 87 12.14 -2.41 -3.02
C GLY A 87 10.91 -2.73 -2.19
N ILE A 88 10.44 -3.98 -2.28
CA ILE A 88 9.22 -4.44 -1.61
C ILE A 88 9.29 -4.16 -0.10
N ARG A 89 10.43 -4.42 0.56
CA ARG A 89 10.57 -4.17 2.00
C ARG A 89 10.33 -2.71 2.37
N ALA A 90 11.00 -1.78 1.69
CA ALA A 90 10.86 -0.35 1.96
C ALA A 90 9.46 0.20 1.58
N ARG A 91 8.78 -0.44 0.63
CA ARG A 91 7.37 -0.12 0.30
C ARG A 91 6.43 -0.62 1.40
N LEU A 92 6.62 -1.84 1.90
CA LEU A 92 5.86 -2.39 3.02
C LEU A 92 6.04 -1.53 4.28
N ASP A 93 7.25 -1.06 4.58
CA ASP A 93 7.52 -0.21 5.76
C ASP A 93 6.79 1.15 5.68
N ARG A 94 6.84 1.80 4.51
CA ARG A 94 6.15 3.08 4.28
C ARG A 94 4.64 2.90 4.20
N GLY A 95 4.18 1.86 3.52
CA GLY A 95 2.77 1.50 3.41
C GLY A 95 2.17 1.21 4.79
N GLU A 96 2.83 0.41 5.62
CA GLU A 96 2.39 0.11 6.99
C GLU A 96 2.20 1.38 7.80
N THR A 97 3.17 2.30 7.75
CA THR A 97 3.10 3.58 8.45
C THR A 97 1.82 4.35 8.06
N VAL A 98 1.57 4.51 6.77
CA VAL A 98 0.38 5.21 6.26
C VAL A 98 -0.90 4.48 6.71
N LEU A 99 -0.98 3.16 6.52
CA LEU A 99 -2.18 2.39 6.87
C LEU A 99 -2.49 2.45 8.37
N ARG A 100 -1.47 2.40 9.24
CA ARG A 100 -1.66 2.53 10.69
C ARG A 100 -2.21 3.90 11.08
N GLU A 101 -1.71 4.97 10.47
CA GLU A 101 -2.23 6.31 10.71
C GLU A 101 -3.67 6.48 10.21
N LEU A 102 -3.99 5.95 9.02
CA LEU A 102 -5.35 5.95 8.48
C LEU A 102 -6.30 5.08 9.32
N SER A 103 -5.83 3.94 9.84
CA SER A 103 -6.61 3.10 10.74
C SER A 103 -6.91 3.79 12.07
N ALA A 104 -5.96 4.59 12.58
CA ALA A 104 -6.15 5.37 13.79
C ALA A 104 -7.13 6.55 13.61
N SER A 105 -7.30 7.07 12.38
CA SER A 105 -8.23 8.17 12.12
C SER A 105 -9.68 7.74 11.88
N LEU A 106 -9.94 6.44 11.72
CA LEU A 106 -11.28 5.86 11.55
C LEU A 106 -12.00 5.58 12.89
N VAL A 107 -11.51 6.15 14.00
CA VAL A 107 -12.04 5.99 15.37
C VAL A 107 -12.84 7.22 15.79
#